data_AF-K1TS34-F1
#
_entry.id   AF-K1TS34-F1
#
_cell.length_a   1.000
_cell.length_b   1.000
_cell.length_c   1.000
_cell.angle_alpha   90.00
_cell.angle_beta   90.00
_cell.angle_gamma   90.00
#
_symmetry.space_group_name_H-M   'P 1'
#
loop_
_entity.id
_entity.type
_entity.pdbx_description
1 polymer ?
#
loop_
_entity_poly.entity_id
_entity_poly.type
_entity_poly.pdbx_seq_one_letter_code
_entity_poly.pdbx_strand_id
1 'polypeptide(L)'
;MADQQVALERLRELYREKNEHLEKFLEPVEPYEFYREIFPEGSFERKGHFEDRKGNGIAVTVAKSEVDKATGIALQIEGDGKAKRCTVTDELDELRELQDTDFTIMSPISYFGRRRCGKNARYLYALVFDLD
;
A
#
# COMPACT_ATOMS: atom_id res chain seq x y z
N MET A 1 -19.73 -5.47 -27.70
CA MET A 1 -18.51 -4.92 -28.32
C MET A 1 -18.59 -3.39 -28.43
N ALA A 2 -19.45 -2.80 -29.27
CA ALA A 2 -19.57 -1.33 -29.37
C ALA A 2 -20.04 -0.65 -28.07
N ASP A 3 -21.03 -1.22 -27.39
CA ASP A 3 -21.62 -0.70 -26.15
C ASP A 3 -20.62 -0.68 -24.96
N GLN A 4 -19.78 -1.72 -24.86
CA GLN A 4 -18.73 -1.79 -23.83
C GLN A 4 -17.63 -0.75 -24.04
N GLN A 5 -17.26 -0.49 -25.30
CA GLN A 5 -16.28 0.53 -25.63
C GLN A 5 -16.78 1.93 -25.25
N VAL A 6 -18.06 2.23 -25.54
CA VAL A 6 -18.70 3.50 -25.16
C VAL A 6 -18.76 3.65 -23.64
N ALA A 7 -19.08 2.59 -22.90
CA ALA A 7 -19.09 2.61 -21.44
C ALA A 7 -17.69 2.88 -20.85
N LEU A 8 -16.65 2.25 -21.40
CA LEU A 8 -15.25 2.48 -21.01
C LEU A 8 -14.80 3.91 -21.28
N GLU A 9 -15.21 4.49 -22.41
CA GLU A 9 -14.91 5.89 -22.75
C GLU A 9 -15.60 6.85 -21.78
N ARG A 10 -16.86 6.59 -21.44
CA ARG A 10 -17.59 7.39 -20.45
C ARG A 10 -16.95 7.31 -19.07
N LEU A 11 -16.50 6.13 -18.62
CA LEU A 11 -15.78 5.97 -17.35
C LEU A 11 -14.46 6.77 -17.34
N ARG A 12 -13.71 6.77 -18.45
CA ARG A 12 -12.48 7.56 -18.59
C ARG A 12 -12.74 9.07 -18.59
N GLU A 13 -13.88 9.50 -19.12
CA GLU A 13 -14.31 10.89 -19.07
C GLU A 13 -14.64 11.31 -17.63
N LEU A 14 -15.45 10.51 -16.93
CA LEU A 14 -15.80 10.75 -15.52
C LEU A 14 -14.57 10.75 -14.60
N TYR A 15 -13.61 9.84 -14.83
CA TYR A 15 -12.35 9.82 -14.09
C TYR A 15 -11.55 11.12 -14.27
N ARG A 16 -11.48 11.64 -15.49
CA ARG A 16 -10.82 12.92 -15.77
C ARG A 16 -11.56 14.09 -15.14
N GLU A 17 -12.89 14.15 -15.28
CA GLU A 17 -13.73 15.18 -14.66
C GLU A 17 -13.58 15.19 -13.12
N LYS A 18 -13.54 14.00 -12.49
CA LYS A 18 -13.27 13.84 -11.06
C LYS A 18 -11.92 14.45 -10.69
N ASN A 19 -10.85 14.05 -11.38
CA ASN A 19 -9.51 14.53 -11.06
C ASN A 19 -9.38 16.05 -11.27
N GLU A 20 -9.92 16.59 -12.36
CA GLU A 20 -9.97 18.04 -12.61
C GLU A 20 -10.75 18.80 -11.53
N HIS A 21 -11.77 18.17 -10.93
CA HIS A 21 -12.50 18.76 -9.82
C HIS A 21 -11.70 18.73 -8.53
N LEU A 22 -11.07 17.60 -8.20
CA LEU A 22 -10.27 17.43 -6.98
C LEU A 22 -9.05 18.35 -6.97
N GLU A 23 -8.37 18.52 -8.10
CA GLU A 23 -7.22 19.41 -8.27
C GLU A 23 -7.53 20.89 -7.96
N LYS A 24 -8.79 21.30 -7.96
CA LYS A 24 -9.19 22.67 -7.57
C LYS A 24 -9.11 22.90 -6.06
N PHE A 25 -9.18 21.84 -5.27
CA PHE A 25 -9.29 21.91 -3.80
C PHE A 25 -8.16 21.18 -3.09
N LEU A 26 -7.50 20.24 -3.75
CA LEU A 26 -6.48 19.38 -3.19
C LEU A 26 -5.16 19.57 -3.92
N GLU A 27 -4.06 19.57 -3.16
CA GLU A 27 -2.71 19.62 -3.70
C GLU A 27 -2.25 18.21 -4.11
N PRO A 28 -1.70 18.02 -5.32
CA PRO A 28 -1.04 16.77 -5.69
C PRO A 28 0.19 16.54 -4.82
N VAL A 29 0.29 15.36 -4.22
CA VAL A 29 1.44 14.98 -3.38
C VAL A 29 2.10 13.73 -3.93
N GLU A 30 3.43 13.68 -3.87
CA GLU A 30 4.19 12.50 -4.24
C GLU A 30 3.97 11.38 -3.21
N PRO A 31 4.04 10.09 -3.60
CA PRO A 31 3.81 8.98 -2.68
C PRO A 31 4.68 9.04 -1.42
N TYR A 32 5.95 9.45 -1.55
CA TYR A 32 6.83 9.58 -0.39
C TYR A 32 6.31 10.60 0.62
N GLU A 33 5.95 11.81 0.14
CA GLU A 33 5.46 12.90 0.99
C GLU A 33 4.14 12.51 1.67
N PHE A 34 3.23 11.88 0.92
CA PHE A 34 1.96 11.37 1.46
C PHE A 34 2.17 10.41 2.64
N TYR A 35 3.02 9.38 2.46
CA TYR A 35 3.29 8.42 3.53
C TYR A 35 4.11 9.02 4.66
N ARG A 36 4.94 10.03 4.40
CA ARG A 36 5.69 10.75 5.42
C ARG A 36 4.80 11.60 6.31
N GLU A 37 3.75 12.21 5.75
CA GLU A 37 2.75 12.94 6.52
C GLU A 37 1.98 12.00 7.47
N ILE A 38 1.61 10.82 6.98
CA ILE A 38 0.94 9.78 7.79
C ILE A 38 1.88 9.19 8.84
N PHE A 39 3.13 8.94 8.48
CA PHE A 39 4.17 8.36 9.32
C PHE A 39 5.40 9.29 9.40
N PRO A 40 5.37 10.31 10.27
CA PRO A 40 6.50 11.22 10.47
C PRO A 40 7.78 10.48 10.82
N GLU A 41 8.94 11.10 10.58
CA GLU A 41 10.25 10.54 10.95
C GLU A 41 10.26 10.09 12.42
N GLY A 42 10.77 8.88 12.65
CA GLY A 42 10.72 8.19 13.92
C GLY A 42 9.40 7.46 14.18
N SER A 43 8.52 7.29 13.21
CA SER A 43 7.33 6.44 13.37
C SER A 43 7.67 4.96 13.37
N PHE A 44 8.67 4.56 12.59
CA PHE A 44 9.12 3.18 12.44
C PHE A 44 10.50 2.94 13.07
N GLU A 45 10.99 1.70 13.02
CA GLU A 45 12.40 1.43 13.32
C GLU A 45 13.26 1.92 12.16
N ARG A 46 14.43 2.47 12.47
CA ARG A 46 15.46 2.71 11.46
C ARG A 46 15.96 1.37 10.94
N LYS A 47 16.36 1.31 9.67
CA LYS A 47 16.73 0.07 9.02
C LYS A 47 17.90 -0.62 9.71
N GLY A 48 17.63 -1.78 10.31
CA GLY A 48 18.62 -2.58 11.04
C GLY A 48 18.80 -2.21 12.52
N HIS A 49 18.10 -1.20 13.02
CA HIS A 49 18.16 -0.70 14.40
C HIS A 49 16.99 -1.23 15.24
N PHE A 50 17.03 -2.53 15.58
CA PHE A 50 15.95 -3.20 16.30
C PHE A 50 15.82 -2.80 17.79
N GLU A 51 16.78 -2.03 18.30
CA GLU A 51 16.72 -1.40 19.61
C GLU A 51 15.63 -0.32 19.68
N ASP A 52 15.18 0.22 18.54
CA ASP A 52 14.12 1.22 18.46
C ASP A 52 12.80 0.67 19.00
N ARG A 53 12.52 -0.63 18.77
CA ARG A 53 11.33 -1.36 19.24
C ARG A 53 9.99 -0.75 18.82
N LYS A 54 10.00 0.02 17.73
CA LYS A 54 8.83 0.65 17.10
C LYS A 54 8.17 -0.29 16.10
N GLY A 55 6.90 -0.07 15.82
CA GLY A 55 6.23 -0.85 14.78
C GLY A 55 6.77 -0.48 13.40
N ASN A 56 6.94 -1.44 12.50
CA ASN A 56 7.22 -1.18 11.08
C ASN A 56 5.99 -1.40 10.20
N GLY A 57 5.95 -0.77 9.03
CA GLY A 57 4.97 -1.11 8.00
C GLY A 57 5.25 -2.50 7.43
N ILE A 58 4.21 -3.31 7.18
CA ILE A 58 4.35 -4.64 6.58
C ILE A 58 3.60 -4.64 5.25
N ALA A 59 4.32 -4.48 4.14
CA ALA A 59 3.70 -4.52 2.83
C ALA A 59 3.75 -5.93 2.24
N VAL A 60 2.67 -6.28 1.53
CA VAL A 60 2.47 -7.56 0.84
C VAL A 60 2.17 -7.25 -0.61
N THR A 61 2.96 -7.84 -1.50
CA THR A 61 2.84 -7.61 -2.95
C THR A 61 2.43 -8.90 -3.65
N VAL A 62 1.63 -8.77 -4.72
CA VAL A 62 1.17 -9.89 -5.55
C VAL A 62 1.52 -9.60 -7.00
N ALA A 63 2.12 -10.56 -7.71
CA ALA A 63 2.48 -10.41 -9.12
C ALA A 63 1.32 -10.83 -10.04
N LYS A 64 1.12 -10.14 -11.18
CA LYS A 64 0.06 -10.41 -12.17
C LYS A 64 -0.04 -11.85 -12.66
N SER A 65 1.04 -12.62 -12.68
CA SER A 65 1.02 -14.01 -13.15
C SER A 65 0.24 -14.96 -12.25
N GLU A 66 -0.13 -14.53 -11.04
CA GLU A 66 -0.74 -15.36 -10.00
C GLU A 66 -2.15 -14.90 -9.60
N VAL A 67 -2.66 -13.81 -10.21
CA VAL A 67 -4.00 -13.27 -9.90
C VAL A 67 -5.02 -13.88 -10.84
N ASP A 68 -5.54 -15.04 -10.47
CA ASP A 68 -6.71 -15.61 -11.14
C ASP A 68 -7.95 -14.76 -10.82
N LYS A 69 -8.76 -14.47 -11.85
CA LYS A 69 -9.70 -13.33 -11.94
C LYS A 69 -10.96 -13.35 -11.02
N ALA A 70 -10.94 -13.96 -9.82
CA ALA A 70 -12.20 -14.26 -9.12
C ALA A 70 -12.30 -13.97 -7.61
N THR A 71 -11.31 -13.38 -6.94
CA THR A 71 -11.41 -13.18 -5.48
C THR A 71 -11.25 -11.72 -5.07
N GLY A 72 -12.34 -11.15 -4.55
CA GLY A 72 -12.28 -9.95 -3.71
C GLY A 72 -11.24 -10.18 -2.62
N ILE A 73 -10.49 -9.12 -2.29
CA ILE A 73 -9.22 -9.13 -1.55
C ILE A 73 -9.41 -9.68 -0.11
N ALA A 74 -9.59 -10.99 -0.02
CA ALA A 74 -9.13 -11.82 1.06
C ALA A 74 -7.96 -12.59 0.43
N LEU A 75 -6.73 -12.32 0.89
CA LEU A 75 -5.55 -13.06 0.46
C LEU A 75 -5.71 -14.55 0.84
N GLN A 76 -6.41 -15.32 0.00
CA GLN A 76 -6.43 -16.77 0.07
C GLN A 76 -5.13 -17.25 -0.58
N ILE A 77 -4.11 -17.46 0.25
CA ILE A 77 -2.86 -18.07 -0.18
C ILE A 77 -3.10 -19.58 -0.23
N GLU A 78 -3.58 -20.09 -1.36
CA GLU A 78 -3.54 -21.52 -1.67
C GLU A 78 -2.94 -21.73 -3.06
N GLY A 79 -1.92 -22.58 -3.15
CA GLY A 79 -1.31 -23.04 -4.41
C GLY A 79 -0.30 -22.08 -5.02
N ASP A 80 0.99 -22.27 -4.71
CA ASP A 80 2.20 -21.78 -5.38
C ASP A 80 2.37 -20.28 -5.71
N GLY A 81 1.39 -19.42 -5.41
CA GLY A 81 1.46 -17.97 -5.59
C GLY A 81 2.33 -17.28 -4.53
N LYS A 82 3.55 -16.85 -4.91
CA LYS A 82 4.54 -16.31 -3.97
C LYS A 82 4.29 -14.84 -3.65
N ALA A 83 3.33 -14.57 -2.76
CA ALA A 83 3.21 -13.25 -2.13
C ALA A 83 4.52 -12.85 -1.43
N LYS A 84 5.17 -11.77 -1.91
CA LYS A 84 6.38 -11.22 -1.29
C LYS A 84 5.97 -10.30 -0.16
N ARG A 85 6.59 -10.47 1.00
CA ARG A 85 6.39 -9.59 2.15
C ARG A 85 7.65 -8.77 2.36
N CYS A 86 7.53 -7.46 2.41
CA CYS A 86 8.61 -6.57 2.82
C CYS A 86 8.25 -5.88 4.14
N THR A 87 9.28 -5.36 4.80
CA THR A 87 9.15 -4.53 5.99
C THR A 87 9.55 -3.13 5.57
N VAL A 88 8.68 -2.16 5.79
CA VAL A 88 8.92 -0.74 5.52
C VAL A 88 9.47 -0.11 6.79
N THR A 89 10.70 0.40 6.73
CA THR A 89 11.38 1.06 7.85
C THR A 89 11.27 2.57 7.75
N ASP A 90 11.77 3.29 8.76
CA ASP A 90 11.53 4.72 8.94
C ASP A 90 11.99 5.59 7.77
N GLU A 91 12.98 5.13 7.02
CA GLU A 91 13.49 5.80 5.81
C GLU A 91 12.47 5.79 4.66
N LEU A 92 11.50 4.87 4.68
CA LEU A 92 10.51 4.62 3.61
C LEU A 92 11.10 4.25 2.25
N ASP A 93 12.36 3.81 2.19
CA ASP A 93 13.06 3.44 0.95
C ASP A 93 12.31 2.35 0.16
N GLU A 94 11.67 1.42 0.87
CA GLU A 94 10.92 0.32 0.27
C GLU A 94 9.72 0.81 -0.56
N LEU A 95 9.21 2.03 -0.35
CA LEU A 95 8.07 2.55 -1.11
C LEU A 95 8.36 2.65 -2.61
N ARG A 96 9.61 2.90 -3.00
CA ARG A 96 9.99 2.98 -4.43
C ARG A 96 9.81 1.64 -5.14
N GLU A 97 10.26 0.55 -4.50
CA GLU A 97 10.08 -0.79 -5.06
C GLU A 97 8.59 -1.21 -5.11
N LEU A 98 7.79 -0.73 -4.16
CA LEU A 98 6.37 -1.06 -4.06
C LEU A 98 5.53 -0.37 -5.15
N GLN A 99 5.91 0.82 -5.60
CA GLN A 99 5.20 1.56 -6.65
C GLN A 99 5.15 0.82 -7.99
N ASP A 100 6.20 0.04 -8.29
CA ASP A 100 6.30 -0.71 -9.55
C ASP A 100 5.57 -2.07 -9.50
N THR A 101 4.89 -2.39 -8.39
CA THR A 101 4.16 -3.65 -8.25
C THR A 101 2.72 -3.54 -8.75
N ASP A 102 2.17 -4.65 -9.24
CA ASP A 102 0.80 -4.67 -9.76
C ASP A 102 -0.25 -4.44 -8.67
N PHE A 103 0.01 -4.98 -7.47
CA PHE A 103 -0.88 -4.86 -6.34
C PHE A 103 -0.08 -4.98 -5.03
N THR A 104 -0.27 -3.99 -4.16
CA THR A 104 0.35 -3.93 -2.84
C THR A 104 -0.68 -3.57 -1.79
N ILE A 105 -0.62 -4.26 -0.65
CA ILE A 105 -1.38 -3.90 0.55
C ILE A 105 -0.40 -3.74 1.71
N MET A 106 -0.58 -2.69 2.51
CA MET A 106 0.04 -2.60 3.82
C MET A 106 -0.86 -3.28 4.88
N SER A 107 -0.28 -4.24 5.61
CA SER A 107 -0.98 -4.96 6.67
C SER A 107 -1.39 -4.00 7.79
N PRO A 108 -2.59 -4.17 8.39
CA PRO A 108 -3.01 -3.38 9.55
C PRO A 108 -2.26 -3.77 10.84
N ILE A 109 -1.38 -4.78 10.79
CA ILE A 109 -0.62 -5.27 11.95
C ILE A 109 0.85 -4.92 11.76
N SER A 110 1.45 -4.39 12.82
CA SER A 110 2.84 -3.98 12.85
C SER A 110 3.67 -4.78 13.86
N TYR A 111 4.95 -4.97 13.55
CA TYR A 111 5.92 -5.63 14.41
C TYR A 111 7.25 -4.86 14.43
N PHE A 112 7.94 -4.91 15.56
CA PHE A 112 9.33 -4.50 15.67
C PHE A 112 10.27 -5.71 15.50
N GLY A 113 11.49 -5.47 15.05
CA GLY A 113 12.47 -6.52 14.85
C GLY A 113 12.19 -7.44 13.67
N ARG A 114 13.03 -8.46 13.53
CA ARG A 114 12.92 -9.44 12.42
C ARG A 114 11.81 -10.47 12.60
N ARG A 115 11.40 -10.74 13.85
CA ARG A 115 10.46 -11.82 14.18
C ARG A 115 9.05 -11.26 14.31
N ARG A 116 8.12 -11.84 13.56
CA ARG A 116 6.69 -11.49 13.61
C ARG A 116 5.99 -12.41 14.61
N CYS A 117 6.12 -12.10 15.89
CA CYS A 117 5.46 -12.83 16.98
C CYS A 117 4.71 -11.86 17.89
N GLY A 118 3.78 -12.39 18.70
CA GLY A 118 2.96 -11.54 19.59
C GLY A 118 3.78 -10.66 20.53
N LYS A 119 4.96 -11.12 20.98
CA LYS A 119 5.88 -10.32 21.82
C LYS A 119 6.42 -9.08 21.11
N ASN A 120 6.46 -9.14 19.78
CA ASN A 120 6.98 -8.10 18.92
C ASN A 120 5.88 -7.24 18.29
N ALA A 121 4.61 -7.54 18.51
CA ALA A 121 3.50 -6.78 17.97
C ALA A 121 3.50 -5.35 18.55
N ARG A 122 3.24 -4.37 17.68
CA ARG A 122 3.19 -2.95 18.04
C ARG A 122 1.99 -2.30 17.40
N TYR A 123 1.50 -1.28 18.07
CA TYR A 123 0.45 -0.43 17.53
C TYR A 123 1.04 0.51 16.49
N LEU A 124 0.33 0.64 15.38
CA LEU A 124 0.55 1.65 14.38
C LEU A 124 -0.83 2.16 13.97
N TYR A 125 -0.98 3.47 13.87
CA TYR A 125 -2.26 4.11 13.60
C TYR A 125 -2.12 4.97 12.36
N ALA A 126 -3.07 4.82 11.44
CA ALA A 126 -3.23 5.67 10.27
C ALA A 126 -4.72 5.69 9.91
N LEU A 127 -5.18 6.81 9.38
CA LEU A 127 -6.52 6.94 8.81
C LEU A 127 -6.39 7.57 7.44
N VAL A 128 -6.87 6.87 6.43
CA VAL A 128 -6.79 7.29 5.03
C VAL A 128 -8.16 7.10 4.39
N PHE A 129 -8.56 8.06 3.57
CA PHE A 129 -9.76 7.98 2.75
C PHE A 129 -9.34 7.81 1.29
N ASP A 130 -9.75 6.72 0.68
CA ASP A 130 -9.64 6.53 -0.77
C ASP A 130 -10.93 7.06 -1.42
N LEU A 131 -10.78 7.98 -2.36
CA LEU A 131 -11.89 8.66 -3.04
C LEU A 131 -11.94 8.21 -4.50
N ASP A 132 -12.71 7.17 -4.76
CA ASP A 132 -12.96 6.68 -6.12
C ASP A 132 -14.21 7.29 -6.76
#